data_AF-A0A0V1BVU2-F1
#
_entry.id   AF-A0A0V1BVU2-F1
#
_cell.length_a   1.000
_cell.length_b   1.000
_cell.length_c   1.000
_cell.angle_alpha   90.00
_cell.angle_beta   90.00
_cell.angle_gamma   90.00
#
_symmetry.space_group_name_H-M   'P 1'
#
loop_
_entity.id
_entity.type
_entity.pdbx_description
1 polymer ?
#
loop_
_entity_poly.entity_id
_entity_poly.type
_entity_poly.pdbx_seq_one_letter_code
_entity_poly.pdbx_strand_id
1 'polypeptide(L)'
;MEVDSSCTLNYLSVVPFASVVIGRFVFPIVFVVGVIGNMLILLALKAAAVTTKTSYFLIAMAVADLCFFFCVLPNHMISFSALNKLHSFMVFYIQSKMPLTALANWFSVASIWLAIAVTFERLLAIRKPLHAKLFFKKWHLISLITFIYVASFVSVSYIFFWLTPTEITVNRCNKTQTLLMLKPINETVHPTVHQYVSVSLKVAPHLTCTVPLILLVVLNSLLLYYLRQGRKMSQMVANVSPSRIIELRVTLIVVSIIGTFLICQTPSGVLYVWESMQMNASNNSRPDWFYTAVAVSNILVVCGKAINFAVYCVSSSNFRSKIKRLFTVSKFSKAHSLMYNLKNYTNTTMTQIDPESEMMLSTRRSKDSYTMTKYEVQKLNSTKSSANNHVTIAKLDLAEK
;
A
#
# COMPACT_ATOMS: atom_id res chain seq x y z
N MET A 1 -3.05 17.08 48.64
CA MET A 1 -4.26 16.25 48.70
C MET A 1 -4.18 15.29 47.53
N GLU A 2 -3.41 14.21 47.74
CA GLU A 2 -3.20 13.15 46.76
C GLU A 2 -4.54 12.44 46.55
N VAL A 3 -5.09 12.54 45.34
CA VAL A 3 -6.25 11.75 44.95
C VAL A 3 -5.76 10.33 44.79
N ASP A 4 -6.08 9.47 45.75
CA ASP A 4 -5.83 8.03 45.74
C ASP A 4 -6.25 7.44 44.38
N SER A 5 -5.26 7.16 43.54
CA SER A 5 -5.43 6.55 42.22
C SER A 5 -5.98 5.12 42.27
N SER A 6 -6.18 4.55 43.47
CA SER A 6 -6.71 3.20 43.71
C SER A 6 -8.24 3.11 43.65
N CYS A 7 -8.97 4.21 43.91
CA CYS A 7 -10.44 4.20 43.95
C CYS A 7 -11.13 4.60 42.63
N THR A 8 -10.38 5.08 41.63
CA THR A 8 -10.88 5.29 40.25
C THR A 8 -10.48 4.13 39.35
N LEU A 9 -11.45 3.43 38.77
CA LEU A 9 -11.18 2.37 37.80
C LEU A 9 -10.69 3.01 36.49
N ASN A 10 -9.40 2.92 36.22
CA ASN A 10 -8.84 3.34 34.93
C ASN A 10 -9.00 2.22 33.91
N TYR A 11 -9.56 2.51 32.73
CA TYR A 11 -9.71 1.53 31.64
C TYR A 11 -8.39 0.81 31.29
N LEU A 12 -7.26 1.52 31.40
CA LEU A 12 -5.91 0.98 31.21
C LEU A 12 -5.54 -0.18 32.15
N SER A 13 -6.13 -0.29 33.35
CA SER A 13 -5.85 -1.41 34.27
C SER A 13 -6.48 -2.72 33.85
N VAL A 14 -7.38 -2.69 32.84
CA VAL A 14 -8.10 -3.86 32.31
C VAL A 14 -7.43 -4.37 31.02
N VAL A 15 -6.52 -3.58 30.43
CA VAL A 15 -5.85 -3.90 29.15
C VAL A 15 -4.49 -4.57 29.42
N PRO A 16 -4.11 -5.64 28.69
CA PRO A 16 -2.80 -6.25 28.84
C PRO A 16 -1.66 -5.24 28.65
N PHE A 17 -0.64 -5.30 29.52
CA PHE A 17 0.51 -4.39 29.47
C PHE A 17 1.17 -4.34 28.09
N ALA A 18 1.30 -5.49 27.42
CA ALA A 18 1.84 -5.58 26.06
C ALA A 18 1.08 -4.70 25.06
N SER A 19 -0.26 -4.69 25.12
CA SER A 19 -1.11 -3.88 24.24
C SER A 19 -0.90 -2.37 24.46
N VAL A 20 -0.67 -1.95 25.71
CA VAL A 20 -0.38 -0.56 26.06
C VAL A 20 0.98 -0.13 25.51
N VAL A 21 2.02 -0.95 25.70
CA VAL A 21 3.38 -0.67 25.18
C VAL A 21 3.37 -0.60 23.66
N ILE A 22 2.74 -1.58 23.01
CA ILE A 22 2.60 -1.64 21.56
C ILE A 22 1.85 -0.41 21.04
N GLY A 23 0.70 -0.08 21.62
CA GLY A 23 -0.12 1.05 21.18
C GLY A 23 0.56 2.40 21.38
N ARG A 24 1.38 2.54 22.44
CA ARG A 24 2.05 3.80 22.78
C ARG A 24 3.34 4.04 22.00
N PHE A 25 4.13 3.00 21.74
CA PHE A 25 5.48 3.16 21.17
C PHE A 25 5.62 2.58 19.77
N VAL A 26 5.02 1.42 19.50
CA VAL A 26 5.21 0.72 18.21
C VAL A 26 4.23 1.22 17.16
N PHE A 27 2.94 1.29 17.52
CA PHE A 27 1.88 1.66 16.57
C PHE A 27 2.07 3.04 15.92
N PRO A 28 2.49 4.11 16.61
CA PRO A 28 2.68 5.42 15.97
C PRO A 28 3.71 5.39 14.83
N ILE A 29 4.82 4.67 15.02
CA ILE A 29 5.86 4.51 14.00
C ILE A 29 5.29 3.74 12.81
N VAL A 30 4.62 2.61 13.08
CA VAL A 30 4.02 1.77 12.03
C VAL A 30 2.93 2.51 11.27
N PHE A 31 2.11 3.31 11.95
CA PHE A 31 1.08 4.15 11.36
C PHE A 31 1.68 5.17 10.39
N VAL A 32 2.71 5.92 10.82
CA VAL A 32 3.38 6.92 9.96
C VAL A 32 4.00 6.25 8.73
N VAL A 33 4.76 5.17 8.93
CA VAL A 33 5.38 4.43 7.83
C VAL A 33 4.32 3.84 6.90
N GLY A 34 3.25 3.27 7.44
CA GLY A 34 2.17 2.65 6.68
C GLY A 34 1.36 3.64 5.86
N VAL A 35 1.00 4.80 6.44
CA VAL A 35 0.29 5.86 5.72
C VAL A 35 1.16 6.46 4.62
N ILE A 36 2.40 6.86 4.94
CA ILE A 36 3.32 7.43 3.94
C ILE A 36 3.58 6.41 2.83
N GLY A 37 3.85 5.15 3.20
CA GLY A 37 4.17 4.10 2.25
C GLY A 37 3.03 3.81 1.27
N ASN A 38 1.82 3.62 1.77
CA ASN A 38 0.65 3.36 0.92
C ASN A 38 0.28 4.59 0.07
N MET A 39 0.44 5.81 0.58
CA MET A 39 0.29 7.03 -0.22
C MET A 39 1.30 7.12 -1.36
N LEU A 40 2.57 6.80 -1.10
CA LEU A 40 3.61 6.78 -2.14
C LEU A 40 3.34 5.72 -3.21
N ILE A 41 2.75 4.57 -2.85
CA ILE A 41 2.30 3.57 -3.83
C ILE A 41 1.26 4.17 -4.77
N LEU A 42 0.22 4.82 -4.22
CA LEU A 42 -0.82 5.47 -5.02
C LEU A 42 -0.26 6.56 -5.94
N LEU A 43 0.60 7.43 -5.40
CA LEU A 43 1.23 8.51 -6.17
C LEU A 43 2.15 7.98 -7.28
N ALA A 44 2.97 6.96 -6.99
CA ALA A 44 3.87 6.37 -7.96
C ALA A 44 3.13 5.64 -9.09
N LEU A 45 2.01 4.98 -8.78
CA LEU A 45 1.15 4.34 -9.79
C LEU A 45 0.42 5.37 -10.65
N LYS A 46 -0.10 6.45 -10.05
CA LYS A 46 -0.72 7.58 -10.78
C LYS A 46 0.28 8.28 -11.70
N ALA A 47 1.46 8.64 -11.18
CA ALA A 47 2.50 9.35 -11.92
C ALA A 47 3.09 8.53 -13.08
N ALA A 48 2.97 7.21 -13.02
CA ALA A 48 3.42 6.36 -14.11
C ALA A 48 2.50 6.41 -15.33
N ALA A 49 1.23 6.79 -15.17
CA ALA A 49 0.17 6.55 -16.17
C ALA A 49 0.12 5.07 -16.67
N VAL A 50 0.68 4.13 -15.89
CA VAL A 50 0.77 2.72 -16.26
C VAL A 50 -0.48 2.01 -15.76
N THR A 51 -1.47 1.87 -16.64
CA THR A 51 -2.70 1.10 -16.37
C THR A 51 -2.48 -0.37 -16.74
N THR A 52 -1.82 -1.12 -15.87
CA THR A 52 -1.80 -2.59 -15.97
C THR A 52 -2.92 -3.19 -15.12
N LYS A 53 -3.30 -4.44 -15.43
CA LYS A 53 -4.31 -5.19 -14.66
C LYS A 53 -3.97 -5.24 -13.18
N THR A 54 -2.70 -5.52 -12.89
CA THR A 54 -2.16 -5.53 -11.53
C THR A 54 -2.19 -4.15 -10.88
N SER A 55 -1.95 -3.06 -11.63
CA SER A 55 -2.03 -1.70 -11.06
C SER A 55 -3.39 -1.42 -10.41
N TYR A 56 -4.50 -1.94 -10.97
CA TYR A 56 -5.84 -1.76 -10.39
C TYR A 56 -5.97 -2.44 -9.02
N PHE A 57 -5.53 -3.69 -8.91
CA PHE A 57 -5.54 -4.41 -7.63
C PHE A 57 -4.60 -3.78 -6.60
N LEU A 58 -3.43 -3.31 -7.03
CA LEU A 58 -2.47 -2.64 -6.13
C LEU A 58 -3.00 -1.30 -5.60
N ILE A 59 -3.69 -0.53 -6.44
CA ILE A 59 -4.38 0.69 -6.00
C ILE A 59 -5.48 0.35 -4.99
N ALA A 60 -6.33 -0.63 -5.31
CA ALA A 60 -7.41 -1.06 -4.43
C ALA A 60 -6.87 -1.55 -3.08
N MET A 61 -5.75 -2.28 -3.07
CA MET A 61 -5.09 -2.77 -1.87
C MET A 61 -4.50 -1.64 -1.03
N ALA A 62 -3.81 -0.67 -1.66
CA ALA A 62 -3.26 0.48 -0.95
C ALA A 62 -4.35 1.36 -0.33
N VAL A 63 -5.51 1.51 -1.00
CA VAL A 63 -6.68 2.20 -0.42
C VAL A 63 -7.21 1.44 0.79
N ALA A 64 -7.39 0.12 0.69
CA ALA A 64 -7.83 -0.70 1.81
C ALA A 64 -6.88 -0.57 3.01
N ASP A 65 -5.57 -0.68 2.78
CA ASP A 65 -4.57 -0.60 3.87
C ASP A 65 -4.55 0.81 4.52
N LEU A 66 -4.74 1.90 3.75
CA LEU A 66 -4.91 3.24 4.31
C LEU A 66 -6.15 3.35 5.20
N CYS A 67 -7.30 2.92 4.69
CA CYS A 67 -8.55 2.94 5.46
C CYS A 67 -8.44 2.10 6.74
N PHE A 68 -7.76 0.94 6.66
CA PHE A 68 -7.44 0.11 7.82
C PHE A 68 -6.67 0.90 8.89
N PHE A 69 -5.59 1.61 8.54
CA PHE A 69 -4.80 2.39 9.50
C PHE A 69 -5.64 3.44 10.22
N PHE A 70 -6.49 4.16 9.51
CA PHE A 70 -7.36 5.17 10.12
C PHE A 70 -8.45 4.56 11.00
N CYS A 71 -9.01 3.40 10.63
CA CYS A 71 -10.01 2.71 11.46
C CYS A 71 -9.40 2.16 12.76
N VAL A 72 -8.15 1.68 12.72
CA VAL A 72 -7.46 1.10 13.88
C VAL A 72 -6.87 2.16 14.81
N LEU A 73 -6.61 3.38 14.31
CA LEU A 73 -5.97 4.46 15.07
C LEU A 73 -6.62 4.76 16.44
N PRO A 74 -7.95 4.97 16.56
CA PRO A 74 -8.57 5.26 17.86
C PRO A 74 -8.34 4.16 18.90
N ASN A 75 -8.23 2.89 18.47
CA ASN A 75 -7.96 1.77 19.36
C ASN A 75 -6.59 1.82 20.01
N HIS A 76 -5.58 2.37 19.34
CA HIS A 76 -4.24 2.50 19.92
C HIS A 76 -4.08 3.83 20.66
N MET A 77 -4.82 4.88 20.28
CA MET A 77 -4.84 6.17 20.96
C MET A 77 -5.23 6.07 22.45
N ILE A 78 -6.03 5.07 22.82
CA ILE A 78 -6.40 4.80 24.22
C ILE A 78 -5.19 4.50 25.12
N SER A 79 -4.07 4.07 24.54
CA SER A 79 -2.83 3.75 25.26
C SER A 79 -2.14 5.00 25.82
N PHE A 80 -2.52 6.20 25.36
CA PHE A 80 -2.01 7.47 25.86
C PHE A 80 -2.84 7.92 27.06
N SER A 81 -2.19 8.02 28.22
CA SER A 81 -2.83 8.39 29.49
C SER A 81 -3.52 9.76 29.45
N ALA A 82 -3.05 10.70 28.63
CA ALA A 82 -3.69 12.01 28.44
C ALA A 82 -5.09 11.87 27.81
N LEU A 83 -5.22 11.05 26.75
CA LEU A 83 -6.50 10.81 26.08
C LEU A 83 -7.43 9.95 26.92
N ASN A 84 -6.87 8.98 27.65
CA ASN A 84 -7.65 8.11 28.53
C ASN A 84 -8.40 8.86 29.65
N LYS A 85 -7.91 10.04 30.06
CA LYS A 85 -8.54 10.88 31.08
C LYS A 85 -9.66 11.79 30.55
N LEU A 86 -9.75 11.98 29.23
CA LEU A 86 -10.76 12.85 28.63
C LEU A 86 -12.09 12.10 28.50
N HIS A 87 -13.11 12.55 29.23
CA HIS A 87 -14.44 11.92 29.21
C HIS A 87 -15.05 11.87 27.80
N SER A 88 -14.97 12.98 27.04
CA SER A 88 -15.48 13.03 25.66
C SER A 88 -14.80 12.02 24.73
N PHE A 89 -13.48 11.84 24.88
CA PHE A 89 -12.74 10.84 24.10
C PHE A 89 -13.14 9.41 24.49
N MET A 90 -13.36 9.16 25.79
CA MET A 90 -13.82 7.85 26.28
C MET A 90 -15.18 7.46 25.75
N VAL A 91 -16.15 8.39 25.78
CA VAL A 91 -17.49 8.18 25.21
C VAL A 91 -17.37 7.88 23.71
N PHE A 92 -16.62 8.72 22.98
CA PHE A 92 -16.35 8.49 21.55
C PHE A 92 -15.71 7.13 21.30
N TYR A 93 -14.65 6.77 22.04
CA TYR A 93 -13.92 5.52 21.89
C TYR A 93 -14.85 4.31 22.09
N ILE A 94 -15.63 4.28 23.17
CA ILE A 94 -16.49 3.14 23.46
C ILE A 94 -17.62 3.01 22.43
N GLN A 95 -18.27 4.11 22.06
CA GLN A 95 -19.36 4.10 21.07
C GLN A 95 -18.85 3.72 19.66
N SER A 96 -17.66 4.20 19.28
CA SER A 96 -17.08 3.92 17.96
C SER A 96 -16.27 2.62 17.90
N LYS A 97 -16.00 1.97 19.04
CA LYS A 97 -15.12 0.79 19.13
C LYS A 97 -15.51 -0.33 18.18
N MET A 98 -16.77 -0.75 18.20
CA MET A 98 -17.26 -1.87 17.37
C MET A 98 -17.33 -1.49 15.89
N PRO A 99 -17.95 -0.35 15.50
CA PRO A 99 -17.95 0.09 14.11
C PRO A 99 -16.55 0.21 13.50
N LEU A 100 -15.61 0.85 14.21
CA LEU A 100 -14.24 1.02 13.71
C LEU A 100 -13.48 -0.30 13.65
N THR A 101 -13.70 -1.20 14.61
CA THR A 101 -13.11 -2.55 14.58
C THR A 101 -13.67 -3.36 13.41
N ALA A 102 -14.97 -3.26 13.12
CA ALA A 102 -15.60 -3.93 11.99
C ALA A 102 -15.08 -3.39 10.65
N LEU A 103 -15.00 -2.07 10.49
CA LEU A 103 -14.43 -1.43 9.31
C LEU A 103 -12.95 -1.80 9.11
N ALA A 104 -12.15 -1.79 10.18
CA ALA A 104 -10.76 -2.24 10.12
C ALA A 104 -10.67 -3.69 9.63
N ASN A 105 -11.45 -4.60 10.21
CA ASN A 105 -11.45 -5.99 9.76
C ASN A 105 -11.92 -6.13 8.31
N TRP A 106 -12.92 -5.36 7.88
CA TRP A 106 -13.37 -5.36 6.49
C TRP A 106 -12.26 -4.97 5.52
N PHE A 107 -11.60 -3.83 5.75
CA PHE A 107 -10.49 -3.40 4.91
C PHE A 107 -9.31 -4.37 4.97
N SER A 108 -9.08 -5.00 6.12
CA SER A 108 -8.04 -6.02 6.26
C SER A 108 -8.32 -7.25 5.38
N VAL A 109 -9.53 -7.79 5.46
CA VAL A 109 -9.98 -8.95 4.69
C VAL A 109 -10.03 -8.65 3.19
N ALA A 110 -10.51 -7.47 2.81
CA ALA A 110 -10.48 -7.03 1.41
C ALA A 110 -9.03 -6.98 0.86
N SER A 111 -8.09 -6.44 1.63
CA SER A 111 -6.66 -6.40 1.27
C SER A 111 -6.06 -7.81 1.07
N ILE A 112 -6.42 -8.77 1.93
CA ILE A 112 -6.01 -10.18 1.81
C ILE A 112 -6.51 -10.79 0.48
N TRP A 113 -7.81 -10.66 0.19
CA TRP A 113 -8.39 -11.22 -1.03
C TRP A 113 -7.88 -10.53 -2.30
N LEU A 114 -7.60 -9.23 -2.23
CA LEU A 114 -6.93 -8.51 -3.31
C LEU A 114 -5.51 -9.03 -3.55
N ALA A 115 -4.77 -9.40 -2.49
CA ALA A 115 -3.44 -10.00 -2.62
C ALA A 115 -3.51 -11.37 -3.31
N ILE A 116 -4.50 -12.19 -2.96
CA ILE A 116 -4.79 -13.46 -3.64
C ILE A 116 -5.09 -13.21 -5.13
N ALA A 117 -5.95 -12.24 -5.44
CA ALA A 117 -6.31 -11.89 -6.81
C ALA A 117 -5.09 -11.44 -7.64
N VAL A 118 -4.20 -10.64 -7.05
CA VAL A 118 -2.91 -10.27 -7.67
C VAL A 118 -2.06 -11.50 -7.94
N THR A 119 -1.96 -12.41 -6.98
CA THR A 119 -1.17 -13.65 -7.12
C THR A 119 -1.69 -14.51 -8.26
N PHE A 120 -3.01 -14.67 -8.33
CA PHE A 120 -3.68 -15.44 -9.37
C PHE A 120 -3.52 -14.80 -10.76
N GLU A 121 -3.68 -13.48 -10.87
CA GLU A 121 -3.44 -12.75 -12.12
C GLU A 121 -2.01 -12.96 -12.62
N ARG A 122 -1.02 -12.91 -11.72
CA ARG A 122 0.39 -13.18 -12.07
C ARG A 122 0.63 -14.62 -12.50
N LEU A 123 0.00 -15.58 -11.84
CA LEU A 123 0.12 -16.99 -12.21
C LEU A 123 -0.44 -17.23 -13.62
N LEU A 124 -1.59 -16.62 -13.94
CA LEU A 124 -2.19 -16.69 -15.28
C LEU A 124 -1.29 -16.04 -16.33
N ALA A 125 -0.72 -14.87 -16.04
CA ALA A 125 0.21 -14.19 -16.95
C ALA A 125 1.43 -15.06 -17.30
N ILE A 126 1.98 -15.79 -16.32
CA ILE A 126 3.14 -16.67 -16.53
C ILE A 126 2.76 -17.94 -17.29
N ARG A 127 1.66 -18.61 -16.91
CA ARG A 127 1.29 -19.90 -17.52
C ARG A 127 0.67 -19.78 -18.90
N LYS A 128 -0.17 -18.77 -19.11
CA LYS A 128 -0.96 -18.61 -20.33
C LYS A 128 -0.92 -17.16 -20.83
N PRO A 129 0.22 -16.68 -21.36
CA PRO A 129 0.41 -15.27 -21.75
C PRO A 129 -0.59 -14.79 -22.82
N LEU A 130 -1.00 -15.68 -23.74
CA LEU A 130 -2.00 -15.38 -24.77
C LEU A 130 -3.42 -15.22 -24.17
N HIS A 131 -3.83 -16.13 -23.29
CA HIS A 131 -5.14 -16.08 -22.63
C HIS A 131 -5.24 -14.94 -21.62
N ALA A 132 -4.13 -14.60 -20.96
CA ALA A 132 -4.06 -13.47 -20.04
C ALA A 132 -4.44 -12.16 -20.73
N LYS A 133 -4.10 -11.97 -22.02
CA LYS A 133 -4.49 -10.79 -22.80
C LYS A 133 -6.00 -10.71 -23.06
N LEU A 134 -6.67 -11.82 -23.33
CA LEU A 134 -8.10 -11.89 -23.68
C LEU A 134 -9.06 -11.86 -22.47
N PHE A 135 -8.70 -12.43 -21.33
CA PHE A 135 -9.66 -12.71 -20.24
C PHE A 135 -10.16 -11.48 -19.46
N PHE A 136 -9.32 -10.46 -19.28
CA PHE A 136 -9.62 -9.35 -18.35
C PHE A 136 -9.74 -8.01 -19.07
N LYS A 137 -10.98 -7.69 -19.52
CA LYS A 137 -11.38 -6.32 -19.85
C LYS A 137 -11.46 -5.48 -18.56
N LYS A 138 -11.36 -4.15 -18.68
CA LYS A 138 -11.41 -3.21 -17.53
C LYS A 138 -12.66 -3.42 -16.66
N TRP A 139 -13.82 -3.62 -17.26
CA TRP A 139 -15.08 -3.86 -16.54
C TRP A 139 -15.06 -5.12 -15.66
N HIS A 140 -14.50 -6.23 -16.16
CA HIS A 140 -14.38 -7.45 -15.36
C HIS A 140 -13.46 -7.26 -14.15
N LEU A 141 -12.39 -6.47 -14.29
CA LEU A 141 -11.49 -6.15 -13.17
C LEU A 141 -12.19 -5.32 -12.11
N ILE A 142 -12.90 -4.26 -12.53
CA ILE A 142 -13.65 -3.40 -11.59
C ILE A 142 -14.74 -4.22 -10.89
N SER A 143 -15.51 -5.02 -11.64
CA SER A 143 -16.53 -5.91 -11.08
C SER A 143 -15.95 -6.87 -10.05
N LEU A 144 -14.81 -7.51 -10.34
CA LEU A 144 -14.13 -8.42 -9.42
C LEU A 144 -13.65 -7.69 -8.15
N ILE A 145 -13.07 -6.49 -8.26
CA ILE A 145 -12.64 -5.70 -7.11
C ILE A 145 -13.84 -5.32 -6.24
N THR A 146 -14.91 -4.82 -6.86
CA THR A 146 -16.16 -4.48 -6.15
C THR A 146 -16.74 -5.70 -5.45
N PHE A 147 -16.78 -6.85 -6.13
CA PHE A 147 -17.22 -8.11 -5.52
C PHE A 147 -16.37 -8.49 -4.31
N ILE A 148 -15.03 -8.38 -4.40
CA ILE A 148 -14.14 -8.67 -3.27
C ILE A 148 -14.45 -7.76 -2.08
N TYR A 149 -14.65 -6.45 -2.29
CA TYR A 149 -15.02 -5.52 -1.22
C TYR A 149 -16.37 -5.88 -0.59
N VAL A 150 -17.39 -6.13 -1.39
CA VAL A 150 -18.74 -6.47 -0.89
C VAL A 150 -18.73 -7.81 -0.14
N ALA A 151 -18.13 -8.85 -0.72
CA ALA A 151 -18.03 -10.16 -0.08
C ALA A 151 -17.25 -10.09 1.24
N SER A 152 -16.16 -9.30 1.26
CA SER A 152 -15.38 -9.09 2.49
C SER A 152 -16.21 -8.37 3.55
N PHE A 153 -17.00 -7.35 3.19
CA PHE A 153 -17.87 -6.65 4.14
C PHE A 153 -18.88 -7.59 4.79
N VAL A 154 -19.61 -8.35 3.97
CA VAL A 154 -20.62 -9.31 4.43
C VAL A 154 -20.00 -10.38 5.33
N SER A 155 -18.77 -10.82 5.03
CA SER A 155 -18.08 -11.82 5.84
C SER A 155 -17.74 -11.36 7.26
N VAL A 156 -17.62 -10.05 7.50
CA VAL A 156 -17.23 -9.49 8.82
C VAL A 156 -18.29 -8.58 9.43
N SER A 157 -19.46 -8.41 8.80
CA SER A 157 -20.50 -7.49 9.27
C SER A 157 -21.04 -7.84 10.65
N TYR A 158 -20.91 -9.09 11.10
CA TYR A 158 -21.28 -9.51 12.46
C TYR A 158 -20.51 -8.75 13.55
N ILE A 159 -19.28 -8.26 13.27
CA ILE A 159 -18.45 -7.54 14.25
C ILE A 159 -19.12 -6.24 14.69
N PHE A 160 -19.94 -5.61 13.84
CA PHE A 160 -20.71 -4.41 14.22
C PHE A 160 -21.65 -4.66 15.40
N PHE A 161 -22.15 -5.89 15.52
CA PHE A 161 -23.17 -6.28 16.49
C PHE A 161 -22.62 -7.14 17.62
N TRP A 162 -21.32 -7.42 17.64
CA TRP A 162 -20.75 -8.40 18.55
C TRP A 162 -20.81 -7.95 20.02
N LEU A 163 -20.39 -6.72 20.30
CA LEU A 163 -20.50 -6.12 21.63
C LEU A 163 -21.34 -4.83 21.57
N THR A 164 -22.09 -4.55 22.62
CA THR A 164 -22.86 -3.31 22.79
C THR A 164 -22.35 -2.52 24.00
N PRO A 165 -22.34 -1.17 23.92
CA PRO A 165 -22.00 -0.33 25.05
C PRO A 165 -23.13 -0.38 26.09
N THR A 166 -22.77 -0.64 27.34
CA THR A 166 -23.70 -0.73 28.47
C THR A 166 -23.16 0.06 29.65
N GLU A 167 -24.03 0.81 30.32
CA GLU A 167 -23.71 1.50 31.55
C GLU A 167 -23.87 0.55 32.74
N ILE A 168 -22.86 0.49 33.58
CA ILE A 168 -22.84 -0.37 34.76
C ILE A 168 -22.44 0.51 35.94
N THR A 169 -23.25 0.46 36.99
CA THR A 169 -22.95 1.13 38.25
C THR A 169 -22.11 0.21 39.12
N VAL A 170 -20.90 0.66 39.46
CA VAL A 170 -19.99 -0.07 40.35
C VAL A 170 -19.84 0.75 41.63
N ASN A 171 -20.06 0.11 42.77
CA ASN A 171 -19.75 0.70 44.06
C ASN A 171 -18.33 0.31 44.47
N ARG A 172 -17.39 1.26 44.45
CA ARG A 172 -16.02 1.08 44.96
C ARG A 172 -15.72 2.16 45.98
N CYS A 173 -15.14 1.77 47.11
CA CYS A 173 -14.75 2.69 48.19
C CYS A 173 -15.94 3.55 48.69
N ASN A 174 -17.13 2.96 48.87
CA ASN A 174 -18.39 3.68 49.22
C ASN A 174 -18.77 4.81 48.25
N LYS A 175 -18.28 4.78 47.01
CA LYS A 175 -18.65 5.69 45.93
C LYS A 175 -19.26 4.88 44.78
N THR A 176 -20.47 5.27 44.38
CA THR A 176 -21.10 4.79 43.15
C THR A 176 -20.49 5.51 41.95
N GLN A 177 -19.89 4.73 41.05
CA GLN A 177 -19.35 5.22 39.78
C GLN A 177 -20.08 4.52 38.63
N THR A 178 -20.56 5.28 37.66
CA THR A 178 -21.13 4.75 36.41
C THR A 178 -20.01 4.56 35.39
N LEU A 179 -19.82 3.33 34.94
CA LEU A 179 -18.79 2.94 33.98
C LEU A 179 -19.48 2.48 32.69
N LEU A 180 -18.99 2.99 31.56
CA LEU A 180 -19.41 2.52 30.26
C LEU A 180 -18.50 1.35 29.86
N MET A 181 -19.07 0.16 29.65
CA MET A 181 -18.33 -1.04 29.26
C MET A 181 -18.99 -1.74 28.07
N LEU A 182 -18.18 -2.45 27.29
CA LEU A 182 -18.66 -3.27 26.18
C LEU A 182 -19.02 -4.65 26.70
N LYS A 183 -20.27 -5.08 26.45
CA LYS A 183 -20.77 -6.42 26.79
C LYS A 183 -21.21 -7.16 25.53
N PRO A 184 -21.15 -8.50 25.50
CA PRO A 184 -21.73 -9.28 24.42
C PRO A 184 -23.21 -8.97 24.21
N ILE A 185 -23.68 -9.06 22.97
CA ILE A 185 -25.10 -8.89 22.64
C ILE A 185 -25.96 -9.85 23.46
N ASN A 186 -27.03 -9.34 24.08
CA ASN A 186 -27.87 -10.12 24.96
C ASN A 186 -28.91 -10.94 24.16
N GLU A 187 -28.91 -12.25 24.37
CA GLU A 187 -29.81 -13.20 23.71
C GLU A 187 -31.28 -12.91 24.00
N THR A 188 -31.61 -12.50 25.24
CA THR A 188 -32.99 -12.26 25.64
C THR A 188 -33.58 -10.99 25.02
N VAL A 189 -32.74 -10.02 24.67
CA VAL A 189 -33.17 -8.73 24.10
C VAL A 189 -33.17 -8.78 22.58
N HIS A 190 -32.17 -9.42 21.96
CA HIS A 190 -32.02 -9.49 20.51
C HIS A 190 -31.64 -10.90 20.04
N PRO A 191 -32.58 -11.86 20.02
CA PRO A 191 -32.29 -13.27 19.76
C PRO A 191 -31.76 -13.53 18.34
N THR A 192 -32.34 -12.86 17.33
CA THR A 192 -31.92 -13.01 15.92
C THR A 192 -30.49 -12.51 15.67
N VAL A 193 -30.16 -11.36 16.25
CA VAL A 193 -28.81 -10.76 16.16
C VAL A 193 -27.80 -11.62 16.93
N HIS A 194 -28.17 -12.09 18.13
CA HIS A 194 -27.34 -13.00 18.91
C HIS A 194 -27.03 -14.29 18.14
N GLN A 195 -28.02 -14.91 17.51
CA GLN A 195 -27.82 -16.09 16.68
C GLN A 195 -26.89 -15.81 15.49
N TYR A 196 -27.11 -14.70 14.77
CA TYR A 196 -26.25 -14.29 13.66
C TYR A 196 -24.79 -14.10 14.09
N VAL A 197 -24.55 -13.40 15.20
CA VAL A 197 -23.21 -13.19 15.77
C VAL A 197 -22.59 -14.51 16.22
N SER A 198 -23.33 -15.36 16.93
CA SER A 198 -22.85 -16.65 17.44
C SER A 198 -22.42 -17.61 16.32
N VAL A 199 -23.22 -17.72 15.26
CA VAL A 199 -22.87 -18.52 14.07
C VAL A 199 -21.66 -17.91 13.35
N SER A 200 -21.64 -16.58 13.18
CA SER A 200 -20.57 -15.89 12.46
C SER A 200 -19.23 -15.99 13.19
N LEU A 201 -19.20 -15.91 14.53
CA LEU A 201 -17.98 -16.07 15.33
C LEU A 201 -17.30 -17.42 15.11
N LYS A 202 -18.09 -18.48 14.82
CA LYS A 202 -17.58 -19.83 14.54
C LYS A 202 -17.12 -19.99 13.10
N VAL A 203 -17.85 -19.42 12.13
CA VAL A 203 -17.62 -19.69 10.70
C VAL A 203 -16.74 -18.63 10.02
N ALA A 204 -17.00 -17.35 10.28
CA ALA A 204 -16.43 -16.26 9.50
C ALA A 204 -14.90 -16.22 9.55
N PRO A 205 -14.22 -16.42 10.69
CA PRO A 205 -12.77 -16.38 10.72
C PRO A 205 -12.09 -17.53 9.94
N HIS A 206 -12.74 -18.68 9.76
CA HIS A 206 -12.23 -19.72 8.87
C HIS A 206 -12.23 -19.24 7.42
N LEU A 207 -13.30 -18.55 7.01
CA LEU A 207 -13.44 -17.96 5.67
C LEU A 207 -12.49 -16.78 5.44
N THR A 208 -12.23 -15.97 6.47
CA THR A 208 -11.46 -14.72 6.33
C THR A 208 -9.99 -14.83 6.70
N CYS A 209 -9.60 -15.85 7.48
CA CYS A 209 -8.21 -16.08 7.88
C CYS A 209 -7.68 -17.43 7.38
N THR A 210 -8.33 -18.56 7.72
CA THR A 210 -7.79 -19.89 7.43
C THR A 210 -7.73 -20.19 5.93
N VAL A 211 -8.84 -20.02 5.20
CA VAL A 211 -8.90 -20.26 3.75
C VAL A 211 -7.95 -19.34 2.98
N PRO A 212 -7.91 -18.01 3.24
CA PRO A 212 -6.98 -17.12 2.56
C PRO A 212 -5.51 -17.43 2.85
N LEU A 213 -5.15 -17.80 4.08
CA LEU A 213 -3.78 -18.19 4.43
C LEU A 213 -3.34 -19.43 3.64
N ILE A 214 -4.16 -20.48 3.61
CA ILE A 214 -3.88 -21.70 2.83
C ILE A 214 -3.73 -21.35 1.35
N LEU A 215 -4.67 -20.57 0.80
CA LEU A 215 -4.67 -20.20 -0.61
C LEU A 215 -3.43 -19.36 -0.96
N LEU A 216 -3.04 -18.42 -0.11
CA LEU A 216 -1.82 -17.64 -0.29
C LEU A 216 -0.57 -18.53 -0.27
N VAL A 217 -0.44 -19.47 0.68
CA VAL A 217 0.69 -20.39 0.74
C VAL A 217 0.78 -21.24 -0.53
N VAL A 218 -0.34 -21.84 -0.95
CA VAL A 218 -0.40 -22.67 -2.17
C VAL A 218 -0.08 -21.83 -3.41
N LEU A 219 -0.74 -20.69 -3.60
CA LEU A 219 -0.53 -19.85 -4.78
C LEU A 219 0.88 -19.28 -4.85
N ASN A 220 1.49 -18.87 -3.74
CA ASN A 220 2.87 -18.41 -3.74
C ASN A 220 3.86 -19.52 -4.06
N SER A 221 3.63 -20.72 -3.53
CA SER A 221 4.45 -21.89 -3.81
C SER A 221 4.40 -22.24 -5.30
N LEU A 222 3.19 -22.26 -5.88
CA LEU A 222 3.00 -22.44 -7.32
C LEU A 222 3.67 -21.30 -8.11
N LEU A 223 3.45 -20.05 -7.73
CA LEU A 223 4.02 -18.89 -8.41
C LEU A 223 5.55 -18.95 -8.44
N LEU A 224 6.19 -19.30 -7.31
CA LEU A 224 7.63 -19.49 -7.20
C LEU A 224 8.13 -20.68 -8.04
N TYR A 225 7.39 -21.79 -8.05
CA TYR A 225 7.70 -22.95 -8.87
C TYR A 225 7.72 -22.60 -10.37
N TYR A 226 6.65 -21.99 -10.89
CA TYR A 226 6.58 -21.59 -12.31
C TYR A 226 7.58 -20.49 -12.66
N LEU A 227 7.86 -19.58 -11.72
CA LEU A 227 8.95 -18.60 -11.88
C LEU A 227 10.30 -19.28 -12.07
N ARG A 228 10.63 -20.26 -11.22
CA ARG A 228 11.88 -21.02 -11.29
C ARG A 228 11.98 -21.82 -12.58
N GLN A 229 10.90 -22.50 -12.97
CA GLN A 229 10.82 -23.24 -14.23
C GLN A 229 11.01 -22.31 -15.44
N GLY A 230 10.33 -21.16 -15.44
CA GLY A 230 10.44 -20.16 -16.50
C GLY A 230 11.84 -19.57 -16.63
N ARG A 231 12.56 -19.40 -15.52
CA ARG A 231 13.97 -18.97 -15.52
C ARG A 231 14.91 -20.01 -16.10
N LYS A 232 14.79 -21.27 -15.67
CA LYS A 232 15.61 -22.37 -16.20
C LYS A 232 15.43 -22.48 -17.72
N MET A 233 14.19 -22.45 -18.20
CA MET A 233 13.90 -22.45 -19.64
C MET A 233 14.47 -21.22 -20.37
N SER A 234 14.40 -20.04 -19.75
CA SER A 234 14.96 -18.82 -20.35
C SER A 234 16.49 -18.84 -20.41
N GLN A 235 17.16 -19.46 -19.44
CA GLN A 235 18.63 -19.60 -19.45
C GLN A 235 19.12 -20.57 -20.52
N MET A 236 18.28 -21.52 -20.95
CA MET A 236 18.60 -22.48 -22.02
C MET A 236 18.40 -21.90 -23.43
N VAL A 237 17.76 -20.73 -23.56
CA VAL A 237 17.49 -20.09 -24.86
C VAL A 237 18.33 -18.82 -24.97
N ALA A 238 19.25 -18.77 -25.95
CA ALA A 238 20.23 -17.69 -26.11
C ALA A 238 19.61 -16.29 -26.34
N ASN A 239 18.35 -16.21 -26.80
CA ASN A 239 17.63 -14.95 -27.03
C ASN A 239 16.35 -14.88 -26.19
N VAL A 240 16.49 -14.52 -24.91
CA VAL A 240 15.33 -14.23 -24.05
C VAL A 240 14.71 -12.91 -24.47
N SER A 241 13.41 -12.92 -24.77
CA SER A 241 12.70 -11.69 -25.11
C SER A 241 12.74 -10.69 -23.93
N PRO A 242 13.02 -9.40 -24.17
CA PRO A 242 13.11 -8.38 -23.10
C PRO A 242 11.81 -8.27 -22.30
N SER A 243 10.65 -8.51 -22.94
CA SER A 243 9.34 -8.57 -22.30
C SER A 243 9.27 -9.63 -21.18
N ARG A 244 9.89 -10.80 -21.38
CA ARG A 244 9.87 -11.89 -20.41
C ARG A 244 10.73 -11.59 -19.18
N ILE A 245 11.84 -10.87 -19.36
CA ILE A 245 12.69 -10.40 -18.25
C ILE A 245 11.91 -9.44 -17.35
N ILE A 246 11.14 -8.53 -17.95
CA ILE A 246 10.29 -7.58 -17.19
C ILE A 246 9.22 -8.34 -16.40
N GLU A 247 8.53 -9.30 -17.02
CA GLU A 247 7.52 -10.13 -16.33
C GLU A 247 8.12 -10.90 -15.14
N LEU A 248 9.28 -11.53 -15.31
CA LEU A 248 9.96 -12.26 -14.23
C LEU A 248 10.33 -11.35 -13.05
N ARG A 249 10.78 -10.11 -13.32
CA ARG A 249 11.08 -9.11 -12.27
C ARG A 249 9.82 -8.68 -11.54
N VAL A 250 8.74 -8.41 -12.27
CA VAL A 250 7.46 -8.00 -11.71
C VAL A 250 6.86 -9.09 -10.83
N THR A 251 6.93 -10.35 -11.24
CA THR A 251 6.43 -11.46 -10.43
C THR A 251 7.28 -11.68 -9.18
N LEU A 252 8.61 -11.50 -9.22
CA LEU A 252 9.43 -11.54 -8.01
C LEU A 252 8.99 -10.50 -6.97
N ILE A 253 8.69 -9.28 -7.41
CA ILE A 253 8.18 -8.22 -6.51
C ILE A 253 6.89 -8.71 -5.84
N VAL A 254 5.98 -9.29 -6.62
CA VAL A 254 4.71 -9.83 -6.10
C VAL A 254 4.95 -10.96 -5.09
N VAL A 255 5.82 -11.93 -5.40
CA VAL A 255 6.19 -13.01 -4.46
C VAL A 255 6.77 -12.45 -3.15
N SER A 256 7.62 -11.43 -3.24
CA SER A 256 8.21 -10.80 -2.05
C SER A 256 7.17 -10.08 -1.18
N ILE A 257 6.22 -9.39 -1.80
CA ILE A 257 5.13 -8.68 -1.10
C ILE A 257 4.26 -9.70 -0.38
N ILE A 258 3.84 -10.74 -1.10
CA ILE A 258 2.91 -11.72 -0.53
C ILE A 258 3.62 -12.62 0.49
N GLY A 259 4.90 -12.93 0.31
CA GLY A 259 5.69 -13.64 1.31
C GLY A 259 5.80 -12.85 2.61
N THR A 260 6.01 -11.53 2.52
CA THR A 260 6.01 -10.64 3.70
C THR A 260 4.63 -10.62 4.36
N PHE A 261 3.58 -10.51 3.55
CA PHE A 261 2.20 -10.56 4.03
C PHE A 261 1.88 -11.86 4.78
N LEU A 262 2.31 -13.01 4.25
CA LEU A 262 2.14 -14.33 4.87
C LEU A 262 2.85 -14.42 6.23
N ILE A 263 4.12 -14.02 6.29
CA ILE A 263 4.91 -14.03 7.53
C ILE A 263 4.22 -13.18 8.61
N CYS A 264 3.68 -12.03 8.22
CA CYS A 264 3.04 -11.13 9.16
C CYS A 264 1.64 -11.59 9.60
N GLN A 265 0.89 -12.27 8.74
CA GLN A 265 -0.49 -12.68 9.00
C GLN A 265 -0.59 -14.04 9.72
N THR A 266 0.38 -14.94 9.50
CA THR A 266 0.33 -16.33 9.98
C THR A 266 0.21 -16.43 11.50
N PRO A 267 0.98 -15.70 12.33
CA PRO A 267 0.89 -15.83 13.78
C PRO A 267 -0.52 -15.53 14.32
N SER A 268 -1.19 -14.53 13.75
CA SER A 268 -2.57 -14.18 14.13
C SER A 268 -3.56 -15.28 13.74
N GLY A 269 -3.38 -15.88 12.55
CA GLY A 269 -4.22 -16.98 12.10
C GLY A 269 -4.07 -18.24 12.96
N VAL A 270 -2.83 -18.57 13.37
CA VAL A 270 -2.55 -19.73 14.23
C VAL A 270 -3.20 -19.57 15.60
N LEU A 271 -3.08 -18.39 16.22
CA LEU A 271 -3.71 -18.13 17.52
C LEU A 271 -5.24 -18.21 17.47
N TYR A 272 -5.85 -17.77 16.36
CA TYR A 272 -7.29 -17.92 16.17
C TYR A 272 -7.71 -19.40 16.05
N VAL A 273 -6.98 -20.20 15.26
CA VAL A 273 -7.26 -21.63 15.12
C VAL A 273 -7.10 -22.36 16.47
N TRP A 274 -6.05 -22.00 17.22
CA TRP A 274 -5.84 -22.49 18.58
C TRP A 274 -7.05 -22.20 19.48
N GLU A 275 -7.52 -20.95 19.49
CA GLU A 275 -8.69 -20.54 20.28
C GLU A 275 -9.95 -21.31 19.90
N SER A 276 -10.20 -21.50 18.60
CA SER A 276 -11.33 -22.28 18.09
C SER A 276 -11.29 -23.74 18.57
N MET A 277 -10.11 -24.35 18.65
CA MET A 277 -9.94 -25.71 19.17
C MET A 277 -10.13 -25.77 20.70
N GLN A 278 -9.65 -24.75 21.42
CA GLN A 278 -9.71 -24.71 22.89
C GLN A 278 -11.12 -24.41 23.43
N MET A 279 -11.99 -23.71 22.68
CA MET A 279 -13.40 -23.49 23.08
C MET A 279 -14.20 -24.79 23.29
N ASN A 280 -13.73 -25.92 22.77
CA ASN A 280 -14.34 -27.24 22.98
C ASN A 280 -13.79 -28.00 24.21
N ALA A 281 -12.74 -27.48 24.87
CA ALA A 281 -12.11 -28.11 26.04
C ALA A 281 -12.66 -27.50 27.35
N SER A 282 -12.92 -28.35 28.35
CA SER A 282 -13.69 -28.01 29.57
C SER A 282 -13.04 -26.99 30.53
N ASN A 283 -11.78 -26.59 30.32
CA ASN A 283 -11.09 -25.59 31.15
C ASN A 283 -11.02 -24.24 30.43
N ASN A 284 -11.95 -23.35 30.79
CA ASN A 284 -12.18 -22.03 30.18
C ASN A 284 -11.16 -20.93 30.57
N SER A 285 -10.05 -21.25 31.23
CA SER A 285 -9.03 -20.25 31.58
C SER A 285 -7.98 -20.12 30.47
N ARG A 286 -7.98 -18.98 29.77
CA ARG A 286 -6.91 -18.63 28.83
C ARG A 286 -5.62 -18.35 29.61
N PRO A 287 -4.47 -18.92 29.23
CA PRO A 287 -3.21 -18.61 29.89
C PRO A 287 -2.75 -17.18 29.59
N ASP A 288 -2.04 -16.53 30.51
CA ASP A 288 -1.64 -15.12 30.38
C ASP A 288 -0.80 -14.83 29.12
N TRP A 289 0.03 -15.79 28.69
CA TRP A 289 0.83 -15.66 27.47
C TRP A 289 -0.04 -15.48 26.22
N PHE A 290 -1.29 -15.98 26.22
CA PHE A 290 -2.19 -15.91 25.08
C PHE A 290 -2.56 -14.45 24.76
N TYR A 291 -2.88 -13.64 25.77
CA TYR A 291 -3.20 -12.23 25.58
C TYR A 291 -2.00 -11.44 25.01
N THR A 292 -0.80 -11.77 25.47
CA THR A 292 0.44 -11.18 24.93
C THR A 292 0.67 -11.62 23.49
N ALA A 293 0.49 -12.91 23.20
CA ALA A 293 0.65 -13.45 21.85
C ALA A 293 -0.33 -12.81 20.86
N VAL A 294 -1.60 -12.62 21.25
CA VAL A 294 -2.61 -11.92 20.44
C VAL A 294 -2.22 -10.46 20.19
N ALA A 295 -1.72 -9.76 21.21
CA ALA A 295 -1.25 -8.38 21.05
C ALA A 295 -0.09 -8.30 20.05
N VAL A 296 0.90 -9.19 20.17
CA VAL A 296 2.06 -9.29 19.28
C VAL A 296 1.66 -9.68 17.85
N SER A 297 0.75 -10.65 17.69
CA SER A 297 0.29 -11.07 16.37
C SER A 297 -0.50 -9.97 15.67
N ASN A 298 -1.34 -9.24 16.40
CA ASN A 298 -2.14 -8.15 15.84
C ASN A 298 -1.24 -7.01 15.36
N ILE A 299 -0.22 -6.61 16.12
CA ILE A 299 0.72 -5.58 15.63
C ILE A 299 1.52 -6.09 14.45
N LEU A 300 1.86 -7.39 14.40
CA LEU A 300 2.56 -7.96 13.25
C LEU A 300 1.72 -7.87 11.96
N VAL A 301 0.40 -8.11 12.04
CA VAL A 301 -0.54 -7.90 10.93
C VAL A 301 -0.51 -6.44 10.46
N VAL A 302 -0.56 -5.49 11.41
CA VAL A 302 -0.49 -4.05 11.13
C VAL A 302 0.85 -3.68 10.46
N CYS A 303 1.96 -4.23 10.94
CA CYS A 303 3.29 -4.07 10.34
C CYS A 303 3.33 -4.61 8.91
N GLY A 304 2.71 -5.77 8.65
CA GLY A 304 2.62 -6.36 7.31
C GLY A 304 2.01 -5.39 6.29
N LYS A 305 0.96 -4.65 6.69
CA LYS A 305 0.31 -3.63 5.86
C LYS A 305 1.18 -2.39 5.63
N ALA A 306 2.09 -2.07 6.55
CA ALA A 306 3.03 -0.96 6.39
C ALA A 306 4.23 -1.32 5.50
N ILE A 307 4.74 -2.55 5.62
CA ILE A 307 5.99 -2.99 4.98
C ILE A 307 5.84 -3.14 3.45
N ASN A 308 4.61 -3.29 2.93
CA ASN A 308 4.34 -3.37 1.49
C ASN A 308 5.11 -2.33 0.67
N PHE A 309 5.15 -1.06 1.12
CA PHE A 309 5.92 0.01 0.48
C PHE A 309 7.43 -0.23 0.48
N ALA A 310 8.00 -0.66 1.60
CA ALA A 310 9.43 -0.95 1.71
C ALA A 310 9.82 -2.05 0.71
N VAL A 311 8.99 -3.08 0.58
CA VAL A 311 9.18 -4.14 -0.42
C VAL A 311 9.12 -3.59 -1.84
N TYR A 312 8.20 -2.68 -2.17
CA TYR A 312 8.20 -2.02 -3.48
C TYR A 312 9.49 -1.22 -3.75
N CYS A 313 9.98 -0.49 -2.75
CA CYS A 313 11.22 0.28 -2.86
C CYS A 313 12.42 -0.61 -3.09
N VAL A 314 12.58 -1.68 -2.32
CA VAL A 314 13.72 -2.61 -2.45
C VAL A 314 13.64 -3.38 -3.77
N SER A 315 12.47 -3.93 -4.07
CA SER A 315 12.32 -4.93 -5.14
C SER A 315 12.11 -4.31 -6.54
N SER A 316 11.72 -3.03 -6.65
CA SER A 316 11.39 -2.41 -7.95
C SER A 316 12.24 -1.15 -8.24
N SER A 317 13.19 -1.28 -9.17
CA SER A 317 13.95 -0.13 -9.70
C SER A 317 13.03 0.88 -10.40
N ASN A 318 12.01 0.39 -11.12
CA ASN A 318 11.04 1.23 -11.82
C ASN A 318 10.21 2.06 -10.83
N PHE A 319 9.85 1.48 -9.68
CA PHE A 319 9.14 2.19 -8.61
C PHE A 319 10.02 3.27 -7.98
N ARG A 320 11.28 2.94 -7.66
CA ARG A 320 12.27 3.90 -7.15
C ARG A 320 12.48 5.09 -8.10
N SER A 321 12.61 4.85 -9.41
CA SER A 321 12.77 5.93 -10.39
C SER A 321 11.55 6.85 -10.46
N LYS A 322 10.34 6.29 -10.33
CA LYS A 322 9.08 7.08 -10.30
C LYS A 322 9.00 7.96 -9.04
N ILE A 323 9.34 7.40 -7.88
CA ILE A 323 9.40 8.16 -6.63
C ILE A 323 10.44 9.27 -6.71
N LYS A 324 11.66 8.96 -7.20
CA LYS A 324 12.70 9.98 -7.41
C LYS A 324 12.17 11.09 -8.31
N ARG A 325 11.49 10.78 -9.41
CA ARG A 325 10.90 11.80 -10.30
C ARG A 325 9.85 12.65 -9.59
N LEU A 326 9.00 12.07 -8.73
CA LEU A 326 8.03 12.84 -7.93
C LEU A 326 8.73 13.86 -7.03
N PHE A 327 9.81 13.47 -6.36
CA PHE A 327 10.56 14.36 -5.48
C PHE A 327 11.41 15.39 -6.26
N THR A 328 12.00 15.02 -7.41
CA THR A 328 12.81 15.91 -8.24
C THR A 328 11.96 16.94 -9.00
N VAL A 329 10.79 16.56 -9.52
CA VAL A 329 9.87 17.50 -10.20
C VAL A 329 9.26 18.50 -9.20
N SER A 330 9.03 18.10 -7.94
CA SER A 330 8.63 19.06 -6.89
C SER A 330 9.69 20.14 -6.63
N LYS A 331 10.98 19.81 -6.79
CA LYS A 331 12.09 20.78 -6.72
C LYS A 331 12.15 21.65 -7.99
N PHE A 332 11.92 21.06 -9.17
CA PHE A 332 11.98 21.79 -10.44
C PHE A 332 10.78 22.75 -10.64
N SER A 333 9.59 22.39 -10.15
CA SER A 333 8.41 23.27 -10.17
C SER A 333 8.57 24.48 -9.26
N LYS A 334 9.19 24.32 -8.08
CA LYS A 334 9.56 25.46 -7.20
C LYS A 334 10.68 26.32 -7.79
N ALA A 335 11.64 25.74 -8.50
CA ALA A 335 12.69 26.50 -9.19
C ALA A 335 12.13 27.30 -10.39
N HIS A 336 11.17 26.72 -11.13
CA HIS A 336 10.53 27.40 -12.27
C HIS A 336 9.63 28.56 -11.81
N SER A 337 8.90 28.45 -10.69
CA SER A 337 8.13 29.59 -10.16
C SER A 337 9.04 30.71 -9.64
N LEU A 338 10.21 30.36 -9.08
CA LEU A 338 11.22 31.35 -8.66
C LEU A 338 11.87 32.05 -9.85
N MET A 339 12.23 31.32 -10.92
CA MET A 339 12.76 31.90 -12.17
C MET A 339 11.71 32.74 -12.91
N TYR A 340 10.43 32.36 -12.88
CA TYR A 340 9.36 33.13 -13.51
C TYR A 340 9.12 34.46 -12.77
N ASN A 341 9.18 34.45 -11.44
CA ASN A 341 9.12 35.68 -10.63
C ASN A 341 10.36 36.55 -10.80
N LEU A 342 11.56 35.98 -10.91
CA LEU A 342 12.78 36.74 -11.23
C LEU A 342 12.70 37.38 -12.63
N LYS A 343 12.15 36.65 -13.61
CA LYS A 343 11.99 37.11 -15.00
C LYS A 343 10.99 38.27 -15.10
N ASN A 344 9.90 38.23 -14.32
CA ASN A 344 8.95 39.34 -14.23
C ASN A 344 9.54 40.56 -13.51
N TYR A 345 10.42 40.36 -12.53
CA TYR A 345 11.14 41.45 -11.87
C TYR A 345 12.15 42.14 -12.82
N THR A 346 12.88 41.37 -13.66
CA THR A 346 13.77 41.93 -14.69
C THR A 346 13.02 42.56 -15.88
N ASN A 347 11.83 42.08 -16.20
CA ASN A 347 11.02 42.66 -17.28
C ASN A 347 10.39 44.00 -16.89
N THR A 348 10.21 44.27 -15.60
CA THR A 348 9.66 45.54 -15.11
C THR A 348 10.71 46.67 -15.11
N THR A 349 12.00 46.33 -15.10
CA THR A 349 13.12 47.29 -15.20
C THR A 349 13.62 47.53 -16.63
N MET A 350 13.20 46.74 -17.62
CA MET A 350 13.65 46.88 -19.02
C MET A 350 12.64 47.53 -19.98
N THR A 351 11.51 48.07 -19.49
CA THR A 351 10.49 48.75 -20.34
C THR A 351 10.64 50.28 -20.40
N GLN A 352 11.86 50.81 -20.41
CA GLN A 352 12.13 52.25 -20.60
C GLN A 352 13.22 52.55 -21.63
N ILE A 353 13.24 51.84 -22.76
CA ILE A 353 14.08 52.22 -23.90
C ILE A 353 13.24 52.18 -25.19
N ASP A 354 13.25 53.31 -25.91
CA ASP A 354 12.37 53.70 -27.01
C ASP A 354 12.31 52.73 -28.22
N PRO A 355 11.16 52.66 -28.92
CA PRO A 355 10.88 51.69 -29.99
C PRO A 355 11.61 51.94 -31.33
N GLU A 356 12.43 52.98 -31.47
CA GLU A 356 13.15 53.28 -32.72
C GLU A 356 14.35 52.35 -32.98
N SER A 357 14.83 51.65 -31.94
CA SER A 357 15.97 50.72 -32.03
C SER A 357 15.61 49.34 -32.63
N GLU A 358 14.34 48.93 -32.61
CA GLU A 358 13.90 47.59 -33.05
C GLU A 358 13.89 47.43 -34.58
N MET A 359 13.68 48.52 -35.33
CA MET A 359 13.62 48.47 -36.80
C MET A 359 15.02 48.30 -37.44
N MET A 360 16.07 48.78 -36.77
CA MET A 360 17.47 48.56 -37.18
C MET A 360 17.95 47.12 -36.90
N LEU A 361 17.48 46.49 -35.82
CA LEU A 361 17.89 45.12 -35.43
C LEU A 361 17.20 44.02 -36.24
N SER A 362 15.96 44.22 -36.69
CA SER A 362 15.24 43.27 -37.55
C SER A 362 15.84 43.19 -38.97
N THR A 363 16.34 44.32 -39.48
CA THR A 363 17.00 44.40 -40.79
C THR A 363 18.38 43.71 -40.79
N ARG A 364 19.07 43.67 -39.65
CA ARG A 364 20.35 42.95 -39.50
C ARG A 364 20.18 41.43 -39.44
N ARG A 365 19.13 40.92 -38.77
CA ARG A 365 18.83 39.48 -38.69
C ARG A 365 18.45 38.84 -40.04
N SER A 366 17.85 39.61 -40.95
CA SER A 366 17.48 39.08 -42.28
C SER A 366 18.70 38.84 -43.18
N LYS A 367 19.73 39.70 -43.11
CA LYS A 367 20.98 39.52 -43.87
C LYS A 367 21.84 38.37 -43.35
N ASP A 368 21.87 38.14 -42.04
CA ASP A 368 22.64 37.03 -41.46
C ASP A 368 22.03 35.65 -41.80
N SER A 369 20.70 35.59 -41.96
CA SER A 369 19.99 34.35 -42.34
C SER A 369 20.31 33.90 -43.77
N TYR A 370 20.45 34.83 -44.72
CA TYR A 370 20.81 34.47 -46.12
C TYR A 370 22.29 34.09 -46.29
N THR A 371 23.16 34.58 -45.39
CA THR A 371 24.61 34.31 -45.46
C THR A 371 24.96 32.94 -44.85
N MET A 372 24.24 32.52 -43.81
CA MET A 372 24.38 31.20 -43.18
C MET A 372 23.98 30.04 -44.11
N THR A 373 22.91 30.20 -44.90
CA THR A 373 22.44 29.16 -45.83
C THR A 373 23.44 28.90 -46.96
N LYS A 374 24.19 29.93 -47.40
CA LYS A 374 25.25 29.78 -48.41
C LYS A 374 26.48 29.04 -47.85
N TYR A 375 26.84 29.28 -46.59
CA TYR A 375 27.94 28.58 -45.92
C TYR A 375 27.63 27.10 -45.65
N GLU A 376 26.40 26.75 -45.26
CA GLU A 376 26.01 25.35 -45.03
C GLU A 376 25.94 24.54 -46.34
N VAL A 377 25.45 25.13 -47.43
CA VAL A 377 25.41 24.46 -48.75
C VAL A 377 26.83 24.26 -49.32
N GLN A 378 27.76 25.19 -49.10
CA GLN A 378 29.16 25.05 -49.52
C GLN A 378 29.92 24.00 -48.67
N LYS A 379 29.58 23.87 -47.38
CA LYS A 379 30.15 22.86 -46.47
C LYS A 379 29.67 21.43 -46.79
N LEU A 380 28.41 21.28 -47.22
CA LEU A 380 27.84 20.01 -47.70
C LEU A 380 28.44 19.54 -49.03
N ASN A 381 28.81 20.47 -49.93
CA ASN A 381 29.48 20.11 -51.19
C ASN A 381 30.98 19.80 -51.00
N SER A 382 31.66 20.41 -50.02
CA SER A 382 33.07 20.08 -49.71
C SER A 382 33.25 18.70 -49.05
N THR A 383 32.28 18.27 -48.24
CA THR A 383 32.35 16.97 -47.53
C THR A 383 32.01 15.79 -48.44
N LYS A 384 31.19 15.98 -49.49
CA LYS A 384 30.98 14.96 -50.54
C LYS A 384 32.20 14.76 -51.45
N SER A 385 33.00 15.80 -51.71
CA SER A 385 34.23 15.67 -52.50
C SER A 385 35.36 14.96 -51.73
N SER A 386 35.45 15.16 -50.40
CA SER A 386 36.47 14.50 -49.57
C SER A 386 36.18 13.00 -49.29
N ALA A 387 34.91 12.57 -49.34
CA ALA A 387 34.54 11.17 -49.13
C ALA A 387 34.81 10.27 -50.36
N ASN A 388 34.78 10.84 -51.57
CA ASN A 388 35.09 10.08 -52.80
C ASN A 388 36.60 9.91 -53.05
N ASN A 389 37.47 10.72 -52.45
CA ASN A 389 38.93 10.56 -52.58
C ASN A 389 39.51 9.52 -51.60
N HIS A 390 38.84 9.25 -50.48
CA HIS A 390 39.32 8.26 -49.49
C HIS A 390 38.98 6.80 -49.84
N VAL A 391 38.05 6.55 -50.76
CA VAL A 391 37.71 5.19 -51.23
C VAL A 391 38.59 4.76 -52.41
N THR A 392 39.21 5.70 -53.13
CA THR A 392 40.07 5.39 -54.28
C THR A 392 41.53 5.14 -53.89
N ILE A 393 42.02 5.71 -52.77
CA ILE A 393 43.42 5.53 -52.31
C ILE A 393 43.63 4.20 -51.57
N ALA A 394 42.60 3.63 -50.92
CA ALA A 394 42.72 2.34 -50.22
C ALA A 394 42.71 1.10 -51.15
N LYS A 395 42.63 1.28 -52.47
CA LYS A 395 42.68 0.18 -53.46
C LYS A 395 43.96 0.15 -54.32
N LEU A 396 44.91 1.07 -54.11
CA LEU A 396 46.16 1.10 -54.87
C LEU A 396 47.40 0.61 -54.11
N ASP A 397 47.35 0.43 -52.78
CA ASP A 397 48.48 -0.08 -51.97
C ASP A 397 48.52 -1.63 -51.80
N LEU A 398 47.77 -2.37 -52.61
CA LEU A 398 47.73 -3.85 -52.56
C LEU A 398 48.21 -4.53 -53.85
N ALA A 399 48.90 -3.80 -54.74
CA ALA A 399 49.40 -4.32 -56.01
C ALA A 399 50.92 -4.15 -56.23
N GLU A 400 51.70 -3.73 -55.22
CA GLU A 400 53.16 -3.66 -55.36
C GLU A 400 53.86 -4.09 -54.05
N LYS A 401 53.87 -5.41 -53.80
CA LYS A 401 54.94 -6.11 -53.10
C LYS A 401 54.85 -7.62 -53.30
#